data_AF-A0A2H0QJ93-F1
#
_entry.id   AF-A0A2H0QJ93-F1
#
_cell.length_a   1.000
_cell.length_b   1.000
_cell.length_c   1.000
_cell.angle_alpha   90.00
_cell.angle_beta   90.00
_cell.angle_gamma   90.00
#
_symmetry.space_group_name_H-M   'P 1'
#
loop_
_entity.id
_entity.type
_entity.pdbx_description
1 polymer ?
#
loop_
_entity_poly.entity_id
_entity_poly.type
_entity_poly.pdbx_seq_one_letter_code
_entity_poly.pdbx_strand_id
1 'polypeptide(L)' 'MIFLDSFLFILRYIPFWAIPGLMIAIQFGYMYWLKDVPRAAYVCGGIAGICALFIIYYLWAGTPDNSAQYFLNFLNLAQE' A
#
# COMPACT_ATOMS: atom_id res chain seq x y z
N MET A 1 -12.97 0.54 -18.49
CA MET A 1 -12.81 -0.86 -18.04
C MET A 1 -11.39 -1.15 -17.64
N ILE A 2 -10.42 -1.27 -18.56
CA ILE A 2 -9.03 -1.67 -18.28
C ILE A 2 -8.37 -1.01 -17.05
N PHE A 3 -8.51 0.32 -16.89
CA PHE A 3 -7.91 1.03 -15.76
C PHE A 3 -8.52 0.62 -14.40
N LEU A 4 -9.84 0.47 -14.34
CA LEU A 4 -10.56 0.05 -13.13
C LEU A 4 -10.17 -1.39 -12.78
N ASP A 5 -10.16 -2.28 -13.76
CA ASP A 5 -9.78 -3.69 -13.57
C ASP A 5 -8.34 -3.81 -13.02
N SER A 6 -7.43 -2.99 -13.55
CA SER A 6 -6.03 -2.94 -13.09
C SER A 6 -5.92 -2.42 -11.65
N PHE A 7 -6.72 -1.41 -11.29
CA PHE A 7 -6.71 -0.86 -9.94
C PHE A 7 -7.30 -1.84 -8.90
N LEU A 8 -8.40 -2.52 -9.26
CA LEU A 8 -8.99 -3.57 -8.42
C LEU A 8 -8.02 -4.74 -8.22
N PHE A 9 -7.25 -5.10 -9.26
CA PHE A 9 -6.18 -6.09 -9.12
C PHE A 9 -5.14 -5.65 -8.08
N ILE A 10 -4.63 -4.41 -8.16
CA ILE A 10 -3.64 -3.90 -7.20
C ILE A 10 -4.18 -3.92 -5.76
N LEU A 11 -5.46 -3.59 -5.55
CA LEU A 11 -6.12 -3.65 -4.24
C LEU A 11 -6.32 -5.07 -3.72
N ARG A 12 -6.65 -6.01 -4.61
CA ARG A 12 -6.83 -7.43 -4.28
C ARG A 12 -5.50 -8.07 -3.86
N TYR A 13 -4.41 -7.67 -4.49
CA TYR A 13 -3.08 -8.22 -4.27
C TYR A 13 -2.18 -7.32 -3.42
N ILE A 14 -2.75 -6.53 -2.49
CA ILE A 14 -1.97 -5.70 -1.55
C ILE A 14 -0.84 -6.47 -0.87
N PRO A 15 -1.05 -7.66 -0.27
CA PRO A 15 0.02 -8.37 0.43
C PRO A 15 1.20 -8.70 -0.48
N PHE A 16 0.96 -8.95 -1.77
CA PHE A 16 1.99 -9.33 -2.73
C PHE A 16 3.01 -8.21 -2.97
N TRP A 17 2.59 -6.94 -3.04
CA TRP A 17 3.50 -5.83 -3.30
C TRP A 17 3.84 -5.03 -2.04
N ALA A 18 2.90 -4.89 -1.09
CA ALA A 18 3.09 -4.07 0.09
C ALA A 18 4.00 -4.74 1.14
N ILE A 19 3.92 -6.06 1.33
CA ILE A 19 4.79 -6.75 2.31
C ILE A 19 6.26 -6.70 1.87
N PRO A 20 6.63 -7.11 0.63
CA PRO A 20 8.00 -6.97 0.18
C PRO A 20 8.47 -5.52 0.14
N GLY A 21 7.59 -4.61 -0.31
CA GLY A 21 7.88 -3.17 -0.34
C GLY A 21 8.21 -2.62 1.05
N LEU A 22 7.43 -2.97 2.07
CA LEU A 22 7.67 -2.60 3.46
C LEU A 22 9.02 -3.15 3.95
N MET A 23 9.30 -4.44 3.74
CA MET A 23 10.52 -5.10 4.20
C MET A 23 11.78 -4.46 3.59
N ILE A 24 11.73 -4.13 2.31
CA ILE A 24 12.86 -3.49 1.61
C ILE A 24 13.00 -2.04 2.09
N ALA A 25 11.89 -1.28 2.06
CA ALA A 25 11.92 0.15 2.34
C ALA A 25 12.32 0.45 3.79
N ILE A 26 11.92 -0.38 4.77
CA ILE A 26 12.30 -0.17 6.17
C ILE A 26 13.80 -0.41 6.39
N GLN A 27 14.40 -1.41 5.72
CA GLN A 27 15.84 -1.69 5.84
C GLN A 27 16.68 -0.55 5.25
N PHE A 28 16.35 -0.09 4.06
CA PHE A 28 17.05 1.03 3.43
C PHE A 28 16.79 2.34 4.17
N GLY A 29 15.56 2.59 4.63
CA GLY A 29 15.22 3.75 5.44
C GLY A 29 16.06 3.82 6.71
N TYR A 30 16.19 2.71 7.42
CA TYR A 30 17.05 2.61 8.60
C TYR A 30 18.53 2.84 8.27
N MET A 31 19.05 2.26 7.19
CA MET A 31 20.45 2.45 6.77
C MET A 31 20.75 3.91 6.41
N TYR A 32 19.88 4.58 5.66
CA TYR A 32 20.07 5.98 5.28
C TYR A 32 19.92 6.93 6.48
N TRP A 33 19.05 6.58 7.43
CA TRP A 33 18.92 7.31 8.67
C TRP A 33 20.22 7.25 9.50
N LEU A 34 20.82 6.06 9.64
CA LEU A 34 22.11 5.88 10.33
C LEU A 34 23.29 6.59 9.64
N LYS A 35 23.21 6.81 8.34
CA LYS A 35 24.25 7.48 7.54
C LYS A 35 24.06 9.00 7.44
N ASP A 36 23.11 9.58 8.18
CA ASP A 36 22.75 11.00 8.11
C ASP A 36 22.44 11.46 6.67
N VAL A 37 21.76 10.61 5.89
CA VAL A 37 21.24 10.95 4.55
C VAL A 37 19.71 11.12 4.64
N PRO A 38 19.22 12.24 5.22
CA PRO A 38 17.82 12.35 5.67
C PRO A 38 16.83 12.29 4.51
N ARG A 39 17.16 12.84 3.35
CA ARG A 39 16.26 12.81 2.18
C ARG A 39 15.94 11.38 1.75
N ALA A 40 16.95 10.53 1.64
CA ALA A 40 16.77 9.13 1.26
C ALA A 40 16.05 8.36 2.37
N ALA A 41 16.37 8.63 3.65
CA ALA A 41 15.69 8.05 4.79
C ALA A 41 14.19 8.37 4.80
N TYR A 42 13.79 9.62 4.53
CA TYR A 42 12.39 10.03 4.47
C TYR A 42 11.65 9.43 3.29
N VAL A 43 12.28 9.31 2.11
CA VAL A 43 11.67 8.65 0.95
C VAL A 43 11.40 7.17 1.26
N CYS A 44 12.41 6.44 1.76
CA CYS A 44 12.25 5.04 2.12
C CYS A 44 11.25 4.85 3.28
N GLY A 45 11.33 5.69 4.31
CA GLY A 45 10.40 5.68 5.44
C GLY A 45 8.95 5.99 5.01
N GLY A 46 8.76 6.92 4.07
CA GLY A 46 7.46 7.24 3.49
C GLY A 46 6.88 6.07 2.71
N ILE A 47 7.68 5.40 1.87
CA ILE A 47 7.26 4.19 1.16
C ILE A 47 6.87 3.08 2.15
N ALA A 48 7.70 2.85 3.17
CA ALA A 48 7.40 1.89 4.22
C ALA A 48 6.07 2.23 4.94
N GLY A 49 5.85 3.50 5.27
CA GLY A 49 4.60 3.96 5.86
C GLY A 49 3.38 3.71 4.97
N ILE A 50 3.47 4.01 3.68
CA ILE A 50 2.39 3.73 2.72
C ILE A 50 2.11 2.23 2.64
N CYS A 51 3.14 1.39 2.50
CA CYS A 51 2.97 -0.06 2.50
C CYS A 51 2.32 -0.57 3.78
N ALA A 52 2.71 -0.05 4.94
CA ALA A 52 2.10 -0.40 6.23
C ALA A 52 0.61 -0.04 6.28
N LEU A 53 0.22 1.15 5.82
CA LEU A 53 -1.18 1.56 5.75
C LEU A 53 -2.01 0.65 4.86
N PHE A 54 -1.49 0.27 3.69
CA PHE A 54 -2.18 -0.68 2.80
C PHE A 54 -2.30 -2.08 3.43
N ILE A 55 -1.27 -2.56 4.13
CA ILE A 55 -1.35 -3.84 4.85
C ILE A 55 -2.42 -3.77 5.95
N ILE A 56 -2.46 -2.70 6.75
CA ILE A 56 -3.50 -2.51 7.78
C ILE A 56 -4.89 -2.50 7.15
N TYR A 57 -5.08 -1.74 6.08
CA TYR A 57 -6.34 -1.71 5.33
C TYR A 57 -6.74 -3.11 4.83
N TYR A 58 -5.80 -3.86 4.26
CA TYR A 58 -6.05 -5.21 3.76
C TYR A 58 -6.43 -6.17 4.89
N LEU A 59 -5.74 -6.10 6.03
CA LEU A 59 -6.08 -6.90 7.22
C LEU A 59 -7.48 -6.55 7.75
N TRP A 60 -7.85 -5.26 7.73
CA TRP A 60 -9.19 -4.81 8.10
C TRP A 60 -10.27 -5.30 7.11
N ALA A 61 -9.98 -5.30 5.81
CA ALA A 61 -10.89 -5.81 4.78
C ALA A 61 -11.08 -7.34 4.85
N GLY A 62 -10.10 -8.06 5.40
CA GLY A 62 -10.17 -9.48 5.76
C GLY A 62 -10.02 -10.46 4.59
N THR A 63 -10.51 -10.13 3.39
CA THR A 63 -10.35 -10.96 2.18
C THR A 63 -9.94 -10.13 0.96
N PRO A 64 -9.26 -10.74 -0.03
CA PRO A 64 -8.93 -10.07 -1.28
C PRO A 64 -10.16 -9.55 -2.03
N ASP A 65 -11.28 -10.27 -1.98
CA ASP A 65 -12.50 -9.88 -2.68
C ASP A 65 -13.19 -8.70 -2.00
N ASN A 66 -13.18 -8.67 -0.67
CA ASN A 66 -13.73 -7.55 0.10
C ASN A 66 -12.92 -6.27 -0.10
N SER A 67 -11.58 -6.35 -0.21
CA SER A 67 -10.76 -5.14 -0.43
C SER A 67 -11.14 -4.43 -1.73
N ALA A 68 -11.38 -5.18 -2.81
CA ALA A 68 -11.87 -4.63 -4.07
C ALA A 68 -13.32 -4.12 -3.96
N GLN A 69 -14.21 -4.85 -3.28
CA GLN A 69 -15.62 -4.47 -3.13
C GLN A 69 -15.81 -3.19 -2.31
N TYR A 70 -15.06 -2.98 -1.23
CA TYR A 70 -15.15 -1.74 -0.45
C TYR A 70 -14.83 -0.51 -1.30
N PHE A 71 -13.84 -0.62 -2.18
CA PHE A 71 -13.50 0.47 -3.10
C PHE A 71 -14.61 0.72 -4.14
N LEU A 72 -15.21 -0.34 -4.69
CA LEU A 72 -16.34 -0.21 -5.60
C LEU A 72 -17.55 0.44 -4.93
N ASN A 73 -17.87 0.04 -3.71
CA ASN A 73 -18.96 0.64 -2.94
C ASN A 73 -18.72 2.12 -2.65
N PHE A 74 -17.47 2.49 -2.31
CA PHE A 74 -17.09 3.89 -2.13
C PHE A 74 -17.25 4.71 -3.42
N LEU A 75 -16.86 4.16 -4.57
CA LEU A 75 -17.04 4.83 -5.86
C LEU A 75 -18.52 5.04 -6.20
N ASN A 76 -19.36 4.04 -5.97
CA ASN A 76 -20.79 4.13 -6.23
C ASN A 76 -21.45 5.22 -5.37
N LEU A 77 -21.07 5.30 -4.09
CA LEU A 77 -21.56 6.34 -3.17
C LEU A 77 -21.11 7.75 -3.57
N ALA A 78 -19.96 7.89 -4.23
CA ALA A 78 -19.47 9.18 -4.73
C ALA A 78 -20.16 9.63 -6.04
N GLN A 79 -20.96 8.77 -6.66
CA GLN A 79 -21.71 9.05 -7.89
C GLN A 79 -23.18 9.42 -7.62
N GLU A 80 -23.66 9.20 -6.40
CA GLU A 80 -24.97 9.65 -5.88
C GLU A 80 -24.90 11.10 -5.39
#